data_AF-A0AAN7KPZ9-F1
#
_entry.id   AF-A0AAN7KPZ9-F1
#
_cell.length_a   1.000
_cell.length_b   1.000
_cell.length_c   1.000
_cell.angle_alpha   90.00
_cell.angle_beta   90.00
_cell.angle_gamma   90.00
#
_symmetry.space_group_name_H-M   'P 1'
#
loop_
_entity.id
_entity.type
_entity.pdbx_description
1 polymer ?
#
loop_
_entity_poly.entity_id
_entity_poly.type
_entity_poly.pdbx_seq_one_letter_code
_entity_poly.pdbx_strand_id
1 'polypeptide(L)'
;MGFSLTWKVVLIAQILCWTAQFIGHGVFEKRAPALLDNLAQAFLMAPYFVLLELLQKFFGYEPYPGFHEIVQAKIEQEVVDWQEKKQKLIS
;
A
#
# COMPACT_ATOMS: atom_id res chain seq x y z
N MET A 1 4.47 15.61 39.10
CA MET A 1 3.57 16.19 38.08
C MET A 1 4.00 15.76 36.66
N GLY A 2 4.04 14.46 36.34
CA GLY A 2 4.73 13.99 35.12
C GLY A 2 3.87 13.27 34.07
N PHE A 3 2.71 12.73 34.45
CA PHE A 3 1.96 11.82 33.56
C PHE A 3 0.85 12.53 32.76
N SER A 4 0.14 13.47 33.38
CA SER A 4 -0.97 14.21 32.76
C SER A 4 -0.54 15.12 31.61
N LEU A 5 0.64 15.76 31.72
CA LEU A 5 1.15 16.63 30.67
C LEU A 5 1.67 15.82 29.47
N THR A 6 2.41 14.73 29.74
CA THR A 6 2.99 13.86 28.72
C THR A 6 1.92 13.21 27.84
N TRP A 7 0.83 12.69 28.42
CA TRP A 7 -0.28 12.13 27.63
C TRP A 7 -1.08 13.14 26.85
N LYS A 8 -1.20 14.39 27.31
CA LYS A 8 -1.81 15.46 26.51
C LYS A 8 -0.95 15.82 25.30
N VAL A 9 0.36 15.97 25.50
CA VAL A 9 1.30 16.26 24.41
C VAL A 9 1.33 15.12 23.40
N VAL A 10 1.40 13.87 23.87
CA VAL A 10 1.37 12.69 23.00
C VAL A 10 0.05 12.61 22.22
N LEU A 11 -1.10 12.85 22.85
CA LEU A 11 -2.39 12.87 22.16
C LEU A 11 -2.45 13.96 21.08
N ILE A 12 -2.01 15.17 21.39
CA ILE A 12 -2.00 16.29 20.43
C ILE A 12 -1.06 15.99 19.27
N ALA A 13 0.15 15.51 19.57
CA ALA A 13 1.12 15.12 18.54
C ALA A 13 0.57 13.98 17.67
N GLN A 14 -0.08 12.98 18.28
CA GLN A 14 -0.67 11.86 17.56
C GLN A 14 -1.78 12.34 16.61
N ILE A 15 -2.68 13.20 17.07
CA ILE A 15 -3.75 13.75 16.24
C ILE A 15 -3.17 14.56 15.08
N LEU A 16 -2.21 15.45 15.33
CA LEU A 16 -1.57 16.27 14.30
C LEU A 16 -0.82 15.41 13.27
N CYS A 17 -0.01 14.45 13.72
CA CYS A 17 0.73 13.56 12.84
C CYS A 17 -0.21 12.69 12.00
N TRP A 18 -1.30 12.17 12.59
CA TRP A 18 -2.27 11.36 11.86
C TRP A 18 -3.05 12.20 10.85
N THR A 19 -3.51 13.40 11.22
CA THR A 19 -4.15 14.33 10.28
C THR A 19 -3.22 14.70 9.13
N ALA A 20 -1.94 14.98 9.41
CA ALA A 20 -0.95 15.25 8.37
C ALA A 20 -0.71 14.02 7.47
N GLN A 21 -0.71 12.81 8.03
CA GLN A 21 -0.53 11.56 7.28
C GLN A 21 -1.71 11.26 6.35
N PHE A 22 -2.95 11.45 6.83
CA PHE A 22 -4.16 11.28 6.01
C PHE A 22 -4.30 12.35 4.93
N ILE A 23 -3.96 13.61 5.23
CA ILE A 23 -3.97 14.70 4.25
C ILE A 23 -2.86 14.49 3.22
N GLY A 24 -1.65 14.12 3.65
CA GLY A 24 -0.53 13.83 2.75
C GLY A 24 -0.87 12.73 1.76
N HIS A 25 -1.29 11.56 2.25
CA HIS A 25 -1.67 10.44 1.37
C HIS A 25 -2.93 10.74 0.54
N GLY A 26 -3.97 11.32 1.14
CA GLY A 26 -5.23 11.59 0.44
C GLY A 26 -5.12 12.66 -0.65
N VAL A 27 -4.33 13.72 -0.43
CA VAL A 27 -4.21 14.85 -1.37
C VAL A 27 -3.15 14.58 -2.43
N PHE A 28 -2.01 13.95 -2.09
CA PHE A 28 -0.92 13.74 -3.06
C PHE A 28 -1.07 12.47 -3.90
N GLU A 29 -1.64 11.39 -3.35
CA GLU A 29 -1.70 10.11 -4.09
C GLU A 29 -3.03 9.89 -4.83
N LYS A 30 -4.10 10.67 -4.52
CA LYS A 30 -5.44 10.61 -5.15
C LYS A 30 -6.01 9.20 -5.36
N ARG A 31 -5.53 8.21 -4.62
CA ARG A 31 -6.02 6.84 -4.57
C ARG A 31 -6.59 6.63 -3.18
N ALA A 32 -7.75 5.98 -3.10
CA ALA A 32 -8.16 5.39 -1.83
C ALA A 32 -6.99 4.50 -1.37
N PRO A 33 -6.55 4.58 -0.10
CA PRO A 33 -5.50 3.70 0.37
C PRO A 33 -5.94 2.27 0.08
N ALA A 34 -5.17 1.47 -0.66
CA ALA A 34 -5.44 0.02 -0.82
C ALA A 34 -5.53 -0.70 0.55
N LEU A 35 -4.97 -0.03 1.56
CA LEU A 35 -5.14 -0.23 2.98
C LEU A 35 -6.63 -0.21 3.45
N LEU A 36 -7.51 0.63 2.91
CA LEU A 36 -8.91 0.71 3.34
C LEU A 36 -9.80 -0.41 2.75
N ASP A 37 -9.39 -1.05 1.65
CA ASP A 37 -10.15 -2.14 1.05
C ASP A 37 -9.81 -3.51 1.68
N ASN A 38 -8.53 -3.75 2.02
CA ASN A 38 -8.09 -4.93 2.79
C ASN A 38 -6.70 -4.74 3.43
N LEU A 39 -6.62 -3.88 4.47
CA LEU A 39 -5.39 -3.51 5.19
C LEU A 39 -4.51 -4.69 5.57
N ALA A 40 -5.13 -5.72 6.13
CA ALA A 40 -4.45 -6.89 6.64
C ALA A 40 -3.80 -7.69 5.49
N GLN A 41 -4.50 -7.85 4.37
CA GLN A 41 -3.95 -8.53 3.20
C GLN A 41 -2.80 -7.73 2.58
N ALA A 42 -2.95 -6.42 2.41
CA ALA A 42 -1.89 -5.58 1.84
C ALA A 42 -0.63 -5.58 2.72
N PHE A 43 -0.82 -5.49 4.04
CA PHE A 43 0.29 -5.49 5.00
C PHE A 43 0.98 -6.85 5.08
N LEU A 44 0.21 -7.95 5.04
CA LEU A 44 0.79 -9.30 5.05
C LEU A 44 1.48 -9.62 3.72
N MET A 45 0.89 -9.29 2.58
CA MET A 45 1.43 -9.67 1.26
C MET A 45 2.59 -8.81 0.79
N ALA A 46 2.71 -7.55 1.21
CA ALA A 46 3.80 -6.68 0.77
C ALA A 46 5.20 -7.24 1.11
N PRO A 47 5.47 -7.73 2.34
CA PRO A 47 6.73 -8.42 2.66
C PRO A 47 6.98 -9.67 1.81
N TYR A 48 5.95 -10.49 1.56
CA TYR A 48 6.09 -11.69 0.71
C TYR A 48 6.42 -11.33 -0.73
N PHE A 49 5.79 -10.30 -1.27
CA PHE A 49 6.04 -9.85 -2.64
C PHE A 49 7.50 -9.40 -2.82
N VAL A 50 7.99 -8.54 -1.92
CA VAL A 50 9.39 -8.07 -1.95
C VAL A 50 10.36 -9.23 -1.79
N LEU A 51 10.09 -10.16 -0.88
CA LEU A 51 10.93 -11.34 -0.67
C LEU A 51 10.99 -12.23 -1.93
N LEU A 52 9.84 -12.53 -2.55
CA LEU A 52 9.78 -13.33 -3.78
C LEU A 52 10.45 -12.62 -4.95
N GLU A 53 10.32 -11.30 -5.06
CA GLU A 53 10.99 -10.52 -6.10
C GLU A 53 12.52 -10.53 -5.92
N LEU A 54 13.01 -10.39 -4.68
CA LEU A 54 14.44 -10.51 -4.39
C LEU A 54 14.96 -11.91 -4.66
N LEU A 55 14.23 -12.95 -4.26
CA LEU A 55 14.59 -14.34 -4.53
C LEU A 55 14.62 -14.64 -6.04
N GLN A 56 13.66 -14.12 -6.81
CA GLN A 56 13.68 -14.22 -8.26
C GLN A 56 14.89 -13.46 -8.86
N LYS A 57 15.12 -12.21 -8.44
CA LYS A 57 16.18 -11.35 -9.01
C LYS A 57 17.60 -11.83 -8.69
N PHE A 58 17.83 -12.33 -7.48
CA PHE A 58 19.17 -12.71 -7.01
C PHE A 58 19.45 -14.21 -7.14
N PHE A 59 18.43 -15.06 -7.05
CA PHE A 59 18.58 -16.52 -7.04
C PHE A 59 17.81 -17.23 -8.16
N GLY A 60 17.06 -16.51 -9.00
CA GLY A 60 16.22 -17.11 -10.05
C GLY A 60 15.10 -18.00 -9.49
N TYR A 61 14.71 -17.78 -8.23
CA TYR A 61 13.75 -18.63 -7.55
C TYR A 61 12.33 -18.41 -8.06
N GLU A 62 11.81 -19.44 -8.75
CA GLU A 62 10.46 -19.43 -9.27
C GLU A 62 9.59 -20.48 -8.54
N PRO A 63 8.50 -20.08 -7.85
CA PRO A 63 7.64 -21.01 -7.11
C PRO A 63 7.06 -22.15 -7.96
N TYR A 64 6.75 -21.87 -9.23
CA TYR A 64 6.30 -22.83 -10.24
C TYR A 64 6.54 -22.26 -11.64
N PRO A 65 6.68 -23.09 -12.70
CA PRO A 65 6.99 -22.62 -14.04
C PRO A 65 5.95 -21.62 -14.57
N GLY A 66 6.42 -20.46 -15.05
CA GLY A 66 5.60 -19.36 -15.54
C GLY A 66 5.08 -18.42 -14.45
N PHE A 67 5.50 -18.56 -13.18
CA PHE A 67 4.97 -17.74 -12.07
C PHE A 67 5.16 -16.24 -12.32
N HIS A 68 6.37 -15.84 -12.73
CA HIS A 68 6.68 -14.42 -12.93
C HIS A 68 5.84 -13.81 -14.05
N GLU A 69 5.68 -14.50 -15.17
CA GLU A 69 4.86 -14.03 -16.30
C GLU A 69 3.40 -13.88 -15.91
N ILE A 70 2.84 -14.84 -15.17
CA ILE A 70 1.46 -14.79 -14.68
C ILE A 70 1.27 -13.61 -13.72
N VAL A 71 2.23 -13.38 -12.82
CA VAL A 71 2.19 -12.24 -11.89
C VAL A 71 2.23 -10.91 -12.64
N GLN A 72 3.12 -10.76 -13.63
CA GLN A 72 3.21 -9.56 -14.46
C GLN A 72 1.91 -9.31 -15.24
N ALA A 73 1.35 -10.35 -15.87
CA ALA A 73 0.09 -10.23 -16.60
C ALA A 73 -1.07 -9.76 -15.71
N LYS A 74 -1.15 -10.24 -14.46
CA LYS A 74 -2.16 -9.78 -13.50
C LYS A 74 -1.95 -8.33 -13.08
N ILE A 75 -0.71 -7.92 -12.83
CA ILE A 75 -0.38 -6.53 -12.49
C ILE A 75 -0.79 -5.59 -13.63
N GLU A 76 -0.47 -5.96 -14.87
CA GLU A 76 -0.82 -5.16 -16.05
C GLU A 76 -2.34 -5.02 -16.20
N GLN A 77 -3.08 -6.13 -16.06
CA GLN A 77 -4.55 -6.10 -16.07
C GLN A 77 -5.13 -5.18 -14.99
N GLU A 78 -4.64 -5.27 -13.75
CA GLU A 78 -5.10 -4.40 -12.66
C GLU A 78 -4.79 -2.91 -12.92
N VAL A 79 -3.65 -2.62 -13.55
CA VAL A 79 -3.29 -1.25 -13.94
C VAL A 79 -4.25 -0.73 -15.00
N VAL A 80 -4.57 -1.53 -16.03
CA VAL A 80 -5.53 -1.16 -17.09
C VAL A 80 -6.91 -0.92 -16.48
N ASP A 81 -7.43 -1.87 -15.70
CA ASP A 81 -8.73 -1.75 -15.02
C ASP A 81 -8.80 -0.49 -14.14
N TRP A 82 -7.71 -0.15 -13.46
CA TRP A 82 -7.63 1.07 -12.66
C TRP A 82 -7.69 2.34 -13.53
N GLN A 83 -6.99 2.37 -14.66
CA GLN A 83 -7.02 3.50 -15.61
C GLN A 83 -8.42 3.67 -16.20
N GLU A 84 -9.08 2.58 -16.61
CA GLU A 84 -10.44 2.62 -17.15
C GLU A 84 -11.46 3.11 -16.12
N LYS A 85 -11.41 2.59 -14.89
CA LYS A 85 -12.27 3.08 -13.79
C LYS A 85 -12.05 4.57 -13.54
N LYS A 86 -10.78 5.01 -13.54
CA LYS A 86 -10.45 6.42 -13.37
C LYS A 86 -10.99 7.27 -14.52
N GLN A 87 -10.90 6.81 -15.77
CA GLN A 87 -11.42 7.52 -16.94
C GLN A 87 -12.95 7.64 -16.92
N LYS A 88 -13.66 6.58 -16.52
CA LYS A 88 -15.13 6.60 -16.33
C LYS A 88 -15.61 7.55 -15.22
N LEU A 89 -14.78 7.78 -14.20
CA LEU A 89 -15.08 8.73 -13.12
C LEU A 89 -14.85 10.20 -13.52
N ILE A 90 -14.08 10.44 -14.59
CA ILE A 90 -13.74 11.79 -15.10
C ILE A 90 -14.64 12.19 -16.29
N SER A 91 -15.14 11.20 -17.05
CA SER A 91 -16.15 11.38 -18.12
C SER A 91 -17.55 11.63 -17.56
#